data_AF-A0A3R7FF15-F1
#
_entry.id   AF-A0A3R7FF15-F1
#
_cell.length_a   1.000
_cell.length_b   1.000
_cell.length_c   1.000
_cell.angle_alpha   90.00
_cell.angle_beta   90.00
_cell.angle_gamma   90.00
#
_symmetry.space_group_name_H-M   'P 1'
#
loop_
_entity.id
_entity.type
_entity.pdbx_description
1 polymer ?
#
loop_
_entity_poly.entity_id
_entity_poly.type
_entity_poly.pdbx_seq_one_letter_code
_entity_poly.pdbx_strand_id
1 'polypeptide(L)'
;MVNPLTRCLEDYALPPFATLRVSDIVPAVRAAIAEMTLDVNAIEDDLSDPDADISWATVMDRLEIIDDPVNRLWRIVIHLSRVVDSPELRLAQSEVQAEVLTIQSRRAQSVPVFRAMQRLRASRGFHEDLTAEQQ
;
A
#
# COMPACT_ATOMS: atom_id res chain seq x y z
N MET A 1 13.17 20.80 -0.44
CA MET A 1 12.95 20.12 -1.73
C MET A 1 12.02 18.96 -1.48
N VAL A 2 11.00 18.77 -2.32
CA VAL A 2 10.08 17.62 -2.25
C VAL A 2 10.83 16.38 -2.75
N ASN A 3 10.70 15.25 -2.06
CA ASN A 3 11.34 14.00 -2.43
C ASN A 3 10.78 13.52 -3.80
N PRO A 4 11.64 13.20 -4.79
CA PRO A 4 11.19 12.84 -6.14
C PRO A 4 10.36 11.55 -6.18
N LEU A 5 10.60 10.62 -5.25
CA LEU A 5 9.81 9.39 -5.14
C LEU A 5 8.42 9.68 -4.58
N THR A 6 8.30 10.53 -3.55
CA THR A 6 7.00 10.98 -3.03
C THR A 6 6.18 11.65 -4.14
N ARG A 7 6.81 12.58 -4.86
CA ARG A 7 6.14 13.29 -5.96
C ARG A 7 5.65 12.35 -7.07
N CYS A 8 6.42 11.31 -7.45
CA CYS A 8 5.98 10.39 -8.51
C CYS A 8 4.77 9.52 -8.09
N LEU A 9 4.55 9.34 -6.79
CA LEU A 9 3.34 8.70 -6.28
C LEU A 9 2.15 9.64 -6.43
N GLU A 10 2.28 10.87 -5.92
CA GLU A 10 1.24 11.92 -5.99
C GLU A 10 0.81 12.22 -7.43
N ASP A 11 1.77 12.32 -8.35
CA ASP A 11 1.52 12.63 -9.76
C ASP A 11 1.10 11.38 -10.57
N TYR A 12 1.04 10.19 -9.96
CA TYR A 12 0.87 8.89 -10.66
C TYR A 12 1.79 8.74 -11.88
N ALA A 13 3.01 9.25 -11.76
CA ALA A 13 4.00 9.28 -12.84
C ALA A 13 4.90 8.03 -12.85
N LEU A 14 5.65 7.86 -13.94
CA LEU A 14 6.71 6.86 -14.00
C LEU A 14 7.81 7.18 -12.96
N PRO A 15 8.45 6.16 -12.35
CA PRO A 15 9.53 6.40 -11.41
C PRO A 15 10.68 7.19 -12.07
N PRO A 16 11.21 8.23 -11.39
CA PRO A 16 12.24 9.10 -11.97
C PRO A 16 13.64 8.46 -11.92
N PHE A 17 13.81 7.29 -12.54
CA PHE A 17 15.04 6.47 -12.49
C PHE A 17 16.30 7.24 -12.91
N ALA A 18 16.18 8.23 -13.81
CA ALA A 18 17.30 9.04 -14.26
C ALA A 18 17.81 10.04 -13.21
N THR A 19 16.99 10.41 -12.24
CA THR A 19 17.30 11.50 -11.29
C THR A 19 17.17 11.12 -9.82
N LEU A 20 16.51 10.00 -9.49
CA LEU A 20 16.41 9.52 -8.12
C LEU A 20 17.79 9.20 -7.55
N ARG A 21 17.95 9.41 -6.24
CA ARG A 21 19.15 9.09 -5.49
C ARG A 21 18.83 8.06 -4.42
N VAL A 22 19.81 7.25 -4.03
CA VAL A 22 19.66 6.28 -2.93
C VAL A 22 19.21 6.97 -1.64
N SER A 23 19.67 8.21 -1.39
CA SER A 23 19.26 9.03 -0.24
C SER A 23 17.77 9.39 -0.22
N ASP A 24 17.07 9.28 -1.35
CA ASP A 24 15.63 9.58 -1.45
C ASP A 24 14.77 8.39 -0.97
N ILE A 25 15.33 7.17 -0.96
CA ILE A 25 14.58 5.93 -0.71
C ILE A 25 14.03 5.89 0.71
N VAL A 26 14.91 5.98 1.72
CA VAL A 26 14.52 5.81 3.13
C VAL A 26 13.47 6.85 3.55
N PRO A 27 13.62 8.15 3.26
CA PRO A 27 12.60 9.14 3.61
C PRO A 27 11.26 8.91 2.90
N ALA A 28 11.26 8.54 1.61
CA ALA A 28 10.03 8.29 0.86
C ALA A 28 9.28 7.06 1.38
N VAL A 29 10.01 5.97 1.64
CA VAL A 29 9.42 4.73 2.18
C VAL A 29 8.83 4.98 3.56
N ARG A 30 9.54 5.65 4.47
CA ARG A 30 9.00 5.96 5.81
C ARG A 30 7.78 6.87 5.76
N ALA A 31 7.75 7.85 4.86
CA ALA A 31 6.56 8.68 4.66
C ALA A 31 5.35 7.84 4.21
N ALA A 32 5.52 6.97 3.21
CA ALA A 32 4.46 6.09 2.74
C ALA A 32 4.01 5.07 3.80
N ILE A 33 4.93 4.56 4.64
CA ILE A 33 4.56 3.68 5.77
C ILE A 33 3.73 4.44 6.79
N ALA A 34 4.08 5.69 7.10
CA ALA A 34 3.31 6.51 8.04
C ALA A 34 1.88 6.78 7.51
N GLU A 35 1.76 7.09 6.22
CA GLU A 35 0.46 7.26 5.54
C GLU A 35 -0.36 5.97 5.56
N MET A 36 0.21 4.85 5.10
CA MET A 36 -0.45 3.55 5.13
C MET A 36 -0.86 3.15 6.56
N THR A 37 -0.08 3.52 7.58
CA THR A 37 -0.45 3.25 8.98
C THR A 37 -1.70 4.00 9.39
N LEU A 38 -1.81 5.29 9.02
CA LEU A 38 -3.01 6.09 9.29
C LEU A 38 -4.22 5.55 8.55
N ASP A 39 -4.06 5.19 7.27
CA ASP A 39 -5.19 4.69 6.49
C ASP A 39 -5.65 3.31 6.92
N VAL A 40 -4.73 2.42 7.31
CA VAL A 40 -5.08 1.12 7.89
C VAL A 40 -5.84 1.31 9.20
N ASN A 41 -5.46 2.27 10.05
CA ASN A 41 -6.25 2.58 11.25
C ASN A 41 -7.66 3.04 10.87
N ALA A 42 -7.76 3.98 9.94
CA ALA A 42 -9.04 4.55 9.53
C ALA A 42 -9.98 3.49 8.92
N ILE A 43 -9.48 2.62 8.04
CA ILE A 43 -10.33 1.56 7.47
C ILE A 43 -10.70 0.50 8.52
N GLU A 44 -9.80 0.18 9.47
CA GLU A 44 -10.12 -0.74 10.56
C GLU A 44 -11.21 -0.19 11.47
N ASP A 45 -11.14 1.10 11.82
CA ASP A 45 -12.14 1.78 12.63
C ASP A 45 -13.50 1.81 11.91
N ASP A 46 -13.53 2.24 10.64
CA ASP A 46 -14.76 2.33 9.85
C ASP A 46 -15.41 0.95 9.65
N LEU A 47 -14.63 -0.10 9.36
CA LEU A 47 -15.16 -1.45 9.13
C LEU A 47 -15.55 -2.18 10.42
N SER A 48 -15.10 -1.69 11.58
CA SER A 48 -15.49 -2.23 12.89
C SER A 48 -16.87 -1.75 13.33
N ASP A 49 -17.42 -0.71 12.70
CA ASP A 49 -18.80 -0.27 12.92
C ASP A 49 -19.79 -1.37 12.46
N PRO A 50 -20.70 -1.85 13.32
CA PRO A 50 -21.77 -2.77 12.93
C PRO A 50 -22.60 -2.26 11.74
N ASP A 51 -22.82 -0.95 11.67
CA ASP A 51 -23.63 -0.27 10.67
C ASP A 51 -22.81 0.20 9.46
N ALA A 52 -21.52 -0.20 9.37
CA ALA A 52 -20.66 0.10 8.24
C ALA A 52 -21.30 -0.30 6.90
N ASP A 53 -21.26 0.61 5.93
CA ASP A 53 -21.64 0.33 4.55
C ASP A 53 -20.60 -0.59 3.89
N ILE A 54 -20.98 -1.83 3.63
CA ILE A 54 -20.12 -2.84 3.02
C ILE A 54 -20.44 -2.96 1.54
N SER A 55 -19.60 -2.34 0.73
CA SER A 55 -19.63 -2.43 -0.73
C SER A 55 -18.23 -2.69 -1.28
N TRP A 56 -18.14 -3.00 -2.58
CA TRP A 56 -16.83 -3.15 -3.24
C TRP A 56 -15.98 -1.88 -3.10
N ALA A 57 -16.60 -0.71 -3.28
CA ALA A 57 -15.91 0.58 -3.20
C ALA A 57 -15.39 0.90 -1.78
N THR A 58 -16.19 0.61 -0.74
CA THR A 58 -15.80 0.93 0.65
C THR A 58 -14.77 -0.04 1.22
N VAL A 59 -14.66 -1.25 0.65
CA VAL A 59 -13.71 -2.28 1.08
C VAL A 59 -12.55 -2.42 0.11
N MET A 60 -12.79 -2.94 -1.10
CA MET A 60 -11.75 -3.39 -2.02
C MET A 60 -11.02 -2.23 -2.69
N ASP A 61 -11.75 -1.25 -3.24
CA ASP A 61 -11.12 -0.08 -3.90
C ASP A 61 -10.33 0.74 -2.88
N ARG A 62 -10.87 0.92 -1.67
CA ARG A 62 -10.17 1.59 -0.58
C ARG A 62 -8.88 0.86 -0.21
N LEU A 63 -8.90 -0.46 -0.11
CA LEU A 63 -7.69 -1.24 0.18
C LEU A 63 -6.64 -1.13 -0.93
N GLU A 64 -7.05 -1.07 -2.19
CA GLU A 64 -6.13 -0.85 -3.32
C GLU A 64 -5.40 0.49 -3.19
N ILE A 65 -6.13 1.56 -2.85
CA ILE A 65 -5.55 2.90 -2.63
C ILE A 65 -4.55 2.87 -1.47
N ILE A 66 -4.89 2.22 -0.35
CA ILE A 66 -4.03 2.12 0.85
C ILE A 66 -2.72 1.40 0.55
N ASP A 67 -2.78 0.35 -0.28
CA ASP A 67 -1.63 -0.50 -0.58
C ASP A 67 -0.67 0.10 -1.59
N ASP A 68 -1.17 0.94 -2.52
CA ASP A 68 -0.43 1.38 -3.71
C ASP A 68 0.89 2.11 -3.38
N PRO A 69 0.95 3.10 -2.47
CA PRO A 69 2.16 3.89 -2.25
C PRO A 69 3.36 3.06 -1.80
N VAL A 70 3.18 2.24 -0.75
CA VAL A 70 4.25 1.36 -0.23
C VAL A 70 4.63 0.31 -1.27
N ASN A 71 3.66 -0.28 -1.97
CA ASN A 71 3.91 -1.29 -3.00
C ASN A 71 4.71 -0.73 -4.18
N ARG A 72 4.35 0.45 -4.71
CA ARG A 72 5.07 1.09 -5.83
C ARG A 72 6.49 1.43 -5.43
N LEU A 73 6.70 2.04 -4.26
CA LEU A 73 8.04 2.35 -3.77
C LEU A 73 8.87 1.10 -3.57
N TRP A 74 8.31 0.07 -2.95
CA TRP A 74 9.05 -1.16 -2.69
C TRP A 74 9.43 -1.89 -3.98
N ARG A 75 8.56 -1.85 -5.01
CA ARG A 75 8.90 -2.36 -6.36
C ARG A 75 10.04 -1.59 -7.01
N ILE A 76 10.14 -0.27 -6.82
CA ILE A 76 11.28 0.54 -7.29
C ILE A 76 12.57 0.05 -6.62
N VAL A 77 12.56 -0.11 -5.30
CA VAL A 77 13.74 -0.57 -4.54
C VAL A 77 14.18 -1.98 -4.97
N ILE A 78 13.23 -2.93 -5.10
CA ILE A 78 13.50 -4.29 -5.57
C ILE A 78 14.02 -4.30 -7.01
N HIS A 79 13.52 -3.41 -7.87
CA HIS A 79 14.02 -3.31 -9.24
C HIS A 79 15.46 -2.82 -9.26
N LEU A 80 15.75 -1.72 -8.55
CA LEU A 80 17.09 -1.14 -8.47
C LEU A 80 18.11 -2.15 -7.92
N SER A 81 17.75 -2.93 -6.90
CA SER A 81 18.67 -3.94 -6.32
C SER A 81 18.98 -5.10 -7.25
N ARG A 82 18.24 -5.24 -8.36
CA ARG A 82 18.48 -6.26 -9.39
C ARG A 82 19.22 -5.76 -10.61
N VAL A 83 19.09 -4.47 -10.94
CA VAL A 83 19.65 -3.91 -12.20
C VAL A 83 20.79 -2.92 -11.98
N VAL A 84 20.93 -2.39 -10.78
CA VAL A 84 21.92 -1.37 -10.39
C VAL A 84 22.26 -1.51 -8.90
N ASP A 85 22.65 -2.73 -8.50
CA ASP A 85 23.00 -3.03 -7.11
C ASP A 85 24.24 -2.23 -6.65
N SER A 86 24.22 -1.73 -5.42
CA SER A 86 25.34 -1.02 -4.79
C SER A 86 25.35 -1.21 -3.27
N PRO A 87 26.50 -1.06 -2.58
CA PRO A 87 26.55 -1.08 -1.12
C PRO A 87 25.59 -0.08 -0.46
N GLU A 88 25.49 1.13 -1.00
CA GLU A 88 24.60 2.18 -0.50
C GLU A 88 23.13 1.76 -0.65
N LEU A 89 22.77 1.16 -1.79
CA LEU A 89 21.40 0.68 -2.03
C LEU A 89 21.05 -0.48 -1.10
N ARG A 90 21.96 -1.44 -0.89
CA ARG A 90 21.73 -2.55 0.06
C ARG A 90 21.55 -2.05 1.48
N LEU A 91 22.31 -1.04 1.90
CA LEU A 91 22.15 -0.40 3.21
C LEU A 91 20.79 0.28 3.34
N ALA A 92 20.40 1.10 2.35
CA ALA A 92 19.10 1.78 2.33
C ALA A 92 17.93 0.78 2.34
N GLN A 93 18.01 -0.30 1.54
CA GLN A 93 17.01 -1.36 1.54
C GLN A 93 16.94 -2.07 2.90
N SER A 94 18.08 -2.47 3.46
CA SER A 94 18.13 -3.18 4.74
C SER A 94 17.59 -2.35 5.90
N GLU A 95 17.79 -1.02 5.87
CA GLU A 95 17.33 -0.11 6.90
C GLU A 95 15.80 -0.13 7.06
N VAL A 96 15.06 -0.16 5.95
CA VAL A 96 13.59 -0.07 5.96
C VAL A 96 12.86 -1.38 5.69
N GLN A 97 13.57 -2.45 5.31
CA GLN A 97 12.97 -3.75 4.95
C GLN A 97 12.06 -4.31 6.05
N ALA A 98 12.52 -4.25 7.32
CA ALA A 98 11.72 -4.72 8.43
C ALA A 98 10.44 -3.88 8.61
N GLU A 99 10.55 -2.55 8.50
CA GLU A 99 9.41 -1.62 8.62
C GLU A 99 8.34 -1.91 7.55
N VAL A 100 8.76 -2.10 6.29
CA VAL A 100 7.88 -2.45 5.16
C VAL A 100 7.16 -3.77 5.42
N LEU A 101 7.91 -4.81 5.81
CA LEU A 101 7.32 -6.13 6.09
C LEU A 101 6.33 -6.07 7.25
N THR A 102 6.62 -5.28 8.29
CA THR A 102 5.72 -5.10 9.44
C THR A 102 4.39 -4.47 9.03
N ILE A 103 4.40 -3.35 8.30
CA ILE A 103 3.14 -2.69 7.92
C ILE A 103 2.34 -3.51 6.91
N GLN A 104 2.99 -4.14 5.93
CA GLN A 104 2.33 -5.03 4.97
C GLN A 104 1.69 -6.23 5.68
N SER A 105 2.40 -6.84 6.64
CA SER A 105 1.87 -7.96 7.41
C SER A 105 0.67 -7.53 8.26
N ARG A 106 0.74 -6.37 8.92
CA ARG A 106 -0.38 -5.83 9.71
C ARG A 106 -1.62 -5.66 8.84
N ARG A 107 -1.51 -4.97 7.70
CA ARG A 107 -2.64 -4.79 6.77
C ARG A 107 -3.18 -6.11 6.26
N ALA A 108 -2.31 -7.06 5.89
CA ALA A 108 -2.72 -8.36 5.36
C ALA A 108 -3.41 -9.24 6.40
N GLN A 109 -3.11 -9.05 7.69
CA GLN A 109 -3.64 -9.83 8.81
C GLN A 109 -4.78 -9.11 9.57
N SER A 110 -5.27 -8.00 9.03
CA SER A 110 -6.33 -7.21 9.65
C SER A 110 -7.64 -8.01 9.76
N VAL A 111 -8.06 -8.29 11.00
CA VAL A 111 -9.31 -9.01 11.30
C VAL A 111 -10.56 -8.22 10.89
N PRO A 112 -10.66 -6.90 11.18
CA PRO A 112 -11.80 -6.09 10.70
C PRO A 112 -11.96 -6.16 9.17
N VAL A 113 -10.86 -5.98 8.43
CA VAL A 113 -10.86 -6.07 6.96
C VAL A 113 -11.31 -7.44 6.49
N PHE A 114 -10.78 -8.52 7.08
CA PHE A 114 -11.18 -9.87 6.72
C PHE A 114 -12.67 -10.14 6.95
N ARG A 115 -13.23 -9.64 8.07
CA ARG A 115 -14.67 -9.75 8.36
C ARG A 115 -15.52 -8.94 7.39
N ALA A 116 -15.08 -7.75 7.01
CA ALA A 116 -15.75 -6.94 5.99
C ALA A 116 -15.79 -7.65 4.62
N MET A 117 -14.68 -8.26 4.20
CA MET A 117 -14.65 -9.08 2.97
C MET A 117 -15.62 -10.26 3.04
N GLN A 118 -15.77 -10.91 4.20
CA GLN A 118 -16.77 -11.98 4.36
C GLN A 118 -18.20 -11.45 4.27
N ARG A 119 -18.50 -10.30 4.88
CA ARG A 119 -19.80 -9.63 4.77
C ARG A 119 -20.11 -9.24 3.33
N LEU A 120 -19.12 -8.69 2.61
CA LEU A 120 -19.23 -8.34 1.19
C LEU A 120 -19.57 -9.58 0.36
N ARG A 121 -18.83 -10.67 0.54
CA ARG A 121 -19.07 -11.95 -0.16
C ARG A 121 -20.44 -12.55 0.15
N ALA A 122 -20.93 -12.41 1.37
CA ALA A 122 -22.25 -12.90 1.78
C ALA A 122 -23.41 -12.00 1.33
N SER A 123 -23.12 -10.80 0.81
CA SER A 123 -24.14 -9.86 0.34
C SER A 123 -24.81 -10.36 -0.93
N ARG A 124 -26.09 -9.98 -1.12
CA ARG A 124 -26.83 -10.32 -2.33
C ARG A 124 -26.18 -9.71 -3.60
N GLY A 125 -25.68 -8.48 -3.49
CA GLY A 125 -25.03 -7.77 -4.59
C GLY A 125 -23.74 -8.42 -5.09
N PHE A 126 -23.12 -9.31 -4.30
CA PHE A 126 -21.90 -10.01 -4.70
C PHE A 126 -22.05 -10.78 -6.01
N HIS A 127 -23.20 -11.45 -6.21
CA HIS A 127 -23.47 -12.22 -7.43
C HIS A 127 -24.29 -11.46 -8.48
N GLU A 128 -25.03 -10.43 -8.06
CA GLU A 128 -25.96 -9.69 -8.92
C GLU A 128 -25.30 -8.46 -9.56
N ASP A 129 -24.42 -7.77 -8.83
CA ASP A 129 -23.91 -6.46 -9.20
C ASP A 129 -22.41 -6.45 -9.55
N LEU A 130 -21.62 -7.41 -9.02
CA LEU A 130 -20.18 -7.46 -9.25
C LEU A 130 -19.79 -8.26 -10.51
N THR A 131 -18.71 -7.86 -11.16
CA THR A 131 -18.17 -8.54 -12.35
C THR A 131 -17.53 -9.89 -11.99
N ALA A 132 -17.24 -10.70 -13.01
CA ALA A 132 -16.57 -11.98 -12.82
C ALA A 132 -15.16 -11.85 -12.23
N GLU A 133 -14.46 -10.73 -12.50
CA GLU A 133 -13.13 -10.43 -11.97
C GLU A 133 -13.16 -10.00 -10.49
N GLN A 134 -14.30 -9.48 -10.03
CA GLN A 134 -14.52 -9.06 -8.65
C GLN A 134 -14.94 -10.23 -7.74
N GLN A 135 -15.44 -11.34 -8.31
CA GLN A 135 -15.93 -12.52 -7.56
C GLN A 135 -14.83 -13.55 -7.30
#